data_AF-A0A7S3L6N1-F1
#
_entry.id   AF-A0A7S3L6N1-F1
#
_cell.length_a   1.000
_cell.length_b   1.000
_cell.length_c   1.000
_cell.angle_alpha   90.00
_cell.angle_beta   90.00
_cell.angle_gamma   90.00
#
_symmetry.space_group_name_H-M   'P 1'
#
loop_
_entity.id
_entity.type
_entity.pdbx_description
1 polymer ?
#
loop_
_entity_poly.entity_id
_entity_poly.type
_entity_poly.pdbx_seq_one_letter_code
_entity_poly.pdbx_strand_id
1 'polypeptide(L)'
;MRLKRFEQALQNLFESGKCGEVVSSSSNVVEGDQIKNGFEECFKLIKEHSLHTEGLKIFKQTEQQNKILFHLGDTLLNSKPGEALNVFLIASPVDHQRVMKAARACWDWRVYFSHAFPQGMNHSETNGGDLNIEIETSKRQMLVRDIAEELEASAQGGSNKRKMLHEVSRLLLDYASDVVEAVEVLLRGQWWEEARRVATMHGRVNLQRKCVESAVSYAATSIEDCRERAKTFTESSRRYEEVLQIRKNAFASGEVDALGLDAGNQHDETGSMFSAASQGSNFSSMSRGSAGSMGSVGSISTVISAKSTTSFSLTGADEAMRHKSKYNEIGKKNKKRNRRKNKGRIKIVPGSEQEVSDLVETLRGAVPDEEFVNLIGETIIFLCHERQMRLARELFTALMESSEVIRQCQADRTQREVARGKKFLLENPGKEFIAHPSENTVNSLHYPALHAEVHKLLKYVAILDST
;
A
#
# COMPACT_ATOMS: atom_id res chain seq x y z
N MET A 1 -50.89 -6.11 9.03
CA MET A 1 -49.82 -6.21 8.01
C MET A 1 -50.05 -5.13 6.95
N ARG A 2 -49.46 -3.93 7.12
CA ARG A 2 -49.47 -2.91 6.06
C ARG A 2 -48.48 -3.38 4.99
N LEU A 3 -48.99 -3.81 3.84
CA LEU A 3 -48.16 -4.29 2.74
C LEU A 3 -47.16 -3.19 2.37
N LYS A 4 -45.86 -3.50 2.47
CA LYS A 4 -44.73 -2.64 2.07
C LYS A 4 -44.68 -2.42 0.55
N ARG A 5 -45.80 -2.09 -0.07
CA ARG A 5 -45.88 -1.76 -1.50
C ARG A 5 -45.85 -0.25 -1.64
N PHE A 6 -44.77 0.36 -1.16
CA PHE A 6 -44.55 1.80 -1.29
C PHE A 6 -44.42 2.23 -2.75
N GLU A 7 -44.05 1.31 -3.64
CA GLU A 7 -44.09 1.48 -5.11
C GLU A 7 -45.52 1.70 -5.64
N GLN A 8 -46.48 0.89 -5.18
CA GLN A 8 -47.90 1.06 -5.54
C GLN A 8 -48.48 2.33 -4.90
N ALA A 9 -48.06 2.67 -3.69
CA ALA A 9 -48.45 3.92 -3.05
C ALA A 9 -47.95 5.15 -3.83
N LEU A 10 -46.72 5.10 -4.36
CA LEU A 10 -46.15 6.16 -5.20
C LEU A 10 -46.90 6.29 -6.54
N GLN A 11 -47.26 5.17 -7.17
CA GLN A 11 -48.07 5.17 -8.40
C GLN A 11 -49.46 5.76 -8.17
N ASN A 12 -50.16 5.32 -7.10
CA ASN A 12 -51.49 5.83 -6.76
C ASN A 12 -51.46 7.33 -6.40
N LEU A 13 -50.42 7.79 -5.70
CA LEU A 13 -50.27 9.21 -5.35
C LEU A 13 -49.98 10.07 -6.59
N PHE A 14 -49.20 9.56 -7.53
CA PHE A 14 -48.96 10.21 -8.82
C PHE A 14 -50.23 10.29 -9.68
N GLU A 15 -51.01 9.21 -9.74
CA GLU A 15 -52.29 9.18 -10.45
C GLU A 15 -53.32 10.13 -9.83
N SER A 16 -53.42 10.15 -8.49
CA SER A 16 -54.29 11.07 -7.74
C SER A 16 -53.90 12.54 -7.98
N GLY A 17 -52.58 12.84 -7.99
CA GLY A 17 -52.08 14.17 -8.31
C GLY A 17 -52.32 14.60 -9.77
N LYS A 18 -52.39 13.67 -10.72
CA LYS A 18 -52.71 13.95 -12.13
C LYS A 18 -54.21 14.16 -12.37
N CYS A 19 -55.06 13.50 -11.58
CA CYS A 19 -56.51 13.62 -11.62
C CYS A 19 -57.05 14.85 -10.86
N GLY A 20 -56.19 15.61 -10.16
CA GLY A 20 -56.59 16.80 -9.40
C GLY A 20 -57.41 16.46 -8.16
N GLU A 21 -57.31 15.25 -7.64
CA GLU A 21 -58.03 14.86 -6.42
C GLU A 21 -57.33 15.44 -5.19
N VAL A 22 -57.97 16.44 -4.59
CA VAL A 22 -57.52 17.05 -3.33
C VAL A 22 -57.69 16.02 -2.22
N VAL A 23 -56.58 15.50 -1.68
CA VAL A 23 -56.60 14.78 -0.41
C VAL A 23 -56.86 15.81 0.70
N SER A 24 -58.15 16.09 0.90
CA SER A 24 -58.64 17.00 1.94
C SER A 24 -58.42 16.36 3.31
N SER A 25 -57.25 16.60 3.89
CA SER A 25 -57.08 16.51 5.34
C SER A 25 -57.39 17.89 5.92
N SER A 26 -58.61 18.05 6.44
CA SER A 26 -59.14 19.20 7.19
C SER A 26 -59.30 20.54 6.45
N SER A 27 -60.56 20.81 6.07
CA SER A 27 -61.26 22.11 6.13
C SER A 27 -60.42 23.38 6.34
N ASN A 28 -60.19 24.12 5.25
CA ASN A 28 -60.72 25.48 5.06
C ASN A 28 -60.39 26.01 3.65
N VAL A 29 -61.40 26.59 3.03
CA VAL A 29 -61.40 27.18 1.70
C VAL A 29 -60.46 28.38 1.64
N VAL A 30 -59.45 28.34 0.76
CA VAL A 30 -58.94 29.52 0.04
C VAL A 30 -58.61 29.08 -1.38
N GLU A 31 -59.38 29.61 -2.33
CA GLU A 31 -59.16 29.50 -3.77
C GLU A 31 -57.84 30.14 -4.16
N GLY A 32 -57.06 29.46 -5.02
CA GLY A 32 -55.96 30.06 -5.77
C GLY A 32 -54.53 29.67 -5.38
N ASP A 33 -54.16 28.38 -5.36
CA ASP A 33 -52.78 27.89 -5.69
C ASP A 33 -52.62 26.35 -5.78
N GLN A 34 -53.72 25.56 -5.75
CA GLN A 34 -53.67 24.13 -5.39
C GLN A 34 -53.44 23.11 -6.53
N ILE A 35 -52.49 23.35 -7.43
CA ILE A 35 -52.03 22.31 -8.39
C ILE A 35 -50.55 21.92 -8.15
N LYS A 36 -49.84 22.58 -7.22
CA LYS A 36 -48.39 22.44 -7.05
C LYS A 36 -47.90 21.28 -6.15
N ASN A 37 -48.78 20.60 -5.40
CA ASN A 37 -48.32 19.78 -4.26
C ASN A 37 -48.20 18.26 -4.52
N GLY A 38 -48.74 17.71 -5.62
CA GLY A 38 -48.68 16.27 -5.88
C GLY A 38 -47.24 15.74 -6.05
N PHE A 39 -46.36 16.54 -6.67
CA PHE A 39 -44.94 16.18 -6.81
C PHE A 39 -44.20 16.26 -5.47
N GLU A 40 -44.48 17.26 -4.63
CA GLU A 40 -43.77 17.42 -3.35
C GLU A 40 -44.08 16.29 -2.37
N GLU A 41 -45.33 15.83 -2.33
CA GLU A 41 -45.73 14.67 -1.52
C GLU A 41 -45.14 13.37 -2.05
N CYS A 42 -45.15 13.16 -3.38
CA CYS A 42 -44.46 12.04 -4.01
C CYS A 42 -42.96 12.07 -3.74
N PHE A 43 -42.34 13.24 -3.81
CA PHE A 43 -40.91 13.42 -3.59
C PHE A 43 -40.52 13.16 -2.13
N LYS A 44 -41.34 13.57 -1.16
CA LYS A 44 -41.14 13.23 0.26
C LYS A 44 -41.16 11.72 0.48
N LEU A 45 -42.12 11.01 -0.13
CA LEU A 45 -42.19 9.55 -0.07
C LEU A 45 -40.97 8.87 -0.72
N ILE A 46 -40.49 9.40 -1.85
CA ILE A 46 -39.26 8.92 -2.51
C ILE A 46 -38.04 9.10 -1.60
N LYS A 47 -37.94 10.23 -0.90
CA LYS A 47 -36.83 10.50 0.04
C LYS A 47 -36.82 9.54 1.22
N GLU A 48 -37.98 9.27 1.81
CA GLU A 48 -38.10 8.46 3.02
C GLU A 48 -37.87 6.96 2.76
N HIS A 49 -38.17 6.48 1.56
CA HIS A 49 -38.13 5.05 1.23
C HIS A 49 -37.15 4.66 0.11
N SER A 50 -36.30 5.59 -0.33
CA SER A 50 -35.30 5.37 -1.39
C SER A 50 -35.87 4.80 -2.70
N LEU A 51 -37.05 5.27 -3.12
CA LEU A 51 -37.78 4.78 -4.30
C LEU A 51 -37.39 5.51 -5.59
N HIS A 52 -36.13 5.93 -5.71
CA HIS A 52 -35.70 6.82 -6.80
C HIS A 52 -35.81 6.17 -8.18
N THR A 53 -35.61 4.86 -8.30
CA THR A 53 -35.76 4.12 -9.58
C THR A 53 -37.19 4.13 -10.09
N GLU A 54 -38.17 3.90 -9.22
CA GLU A 54 -39.60 3.96 -9.57
C GLU A 54 -40.06 5.40 -9.79
N GLY A 55 -39.55 6.36 -9.00
CA GLY A 55 -39.77 7.79 -9.23
C GLY A 55 -39.33 8.22 -10.63
N LEU A 56 -38.16 7.78 -11.11
CA LEU A 56 -37.66 8.12 -12.44
C LEU A 56 -38.46 7.49 -13.59
N LYS A 57 -39.14 6.35 -13.37
CA LYS A 57 -40.05 5.74 -14.36
C LYS A 57 -41.37 6.50 -14.46
N ILE A 58 -41.86 7.00 -13.33
CA ILE A 58 -43.16 7.68 -13.20
C ILE A 58 -43.06 9.12 -13.73
N PHE A 59 -42.05 9.87 -13.28
CA PHE A 59 -41.85 11.25 -13.71
C PHE A 59 -41.06 11.28 -15.00
N LYS A 60 -41.68 11.76 -16.08
CA LYS A 60 -41.04 11.94 -17.41
C LYS A 60 -40.66 13.39 -17.71
N GLN A 61 -41.03 14.32 -16.82
CA GLN A 61 -40.70 15.73 -16.95
C GLN A 61 -39.28 16.00 -16.46
N THR A 62 -38.47 16.66 -17.29
CA THR A 62 -37.04 16.88 -17.07
C THR A 62 -36.73 17.52 -15.71
N GLU A 63 -37.47 18.57 -15.31
CA GLU A 63 -37.23 19.27 -14.03
C GLU A 63 -37.47 18.39 -12.79
N GLN A 64 -38.50 17.54 -12.84
CA GLN A 64 -38.89 16.64 -11.75
C GLN A 64 -37.92 15.46 -11.64
N GLN A 65 -37.51 14.91 -12.80
CA GLN A 65 -36.47 13.89 -12.87
C GLN A 65 -35.15 14.39 -12.28
N ASN A 66 -34.73 15.61 -12.58
CA ASN A 66 -33.49 16.17 -12.02
C ASN A 66 -33.54 16.31 -10.51
N LYS A 67 -34.67 16.73 -9.93
CA LYS A 67 -34.81 16.80 -8.46
C LYS A 67 -34.65 15.42 -7.81
N ILE A 68 -35.15 14.37 -8.47
CA ILE A 68 -34.99 12.97 -8.02
C ILE A 68 -33.54 12.50 -8.21
N LEU A 69 -32.92 12.78 -9.36
CA LEU A 69 -31.52 12.46 -9.63
C LEU A 69 -30.57 13.16 -8.65
N PHE A 70 -30.77 14.45 -8.37
CA PHE A 70 -29.95 15.19 -7.42
C PHE A 70 -30.05 14.62 -6.01
N HIS A 71 -31.26 14.27 -5.55
CA HIS A 71 -31.41 13.61 -4.27
C HIS A 71 -30.79 12.21 -4.25
N LEU A 72 -30.93 11.44 -5.34
CA LEU A 72 -30.27 10.14 -5.47
C LEU A 72 -28.74 10.29 -5.36
N GLY A 73 -28.16 11.22 -6.11
CA GLY A 73 -26.74 11.54 -6.06
C GLY A 73 -26.28 11.95 -4.65
N ASP A 74 -27.04 12.81 -3.95
CA ASP A 74 -26.71 13.22 -2.58
C ASP A 74 -26.71 12.04 -1.59
N THR A 75 -27.65 11.10 -1.74
CA THR A 75 -27.69 9.88 -0.91
C THR A 75 -26.54 8.91 -1.23
N LEU A 76 -26.17 8.81 -2.51
CA LEU A 76 -25.09 7.94 -2.96
C LEU A 76 -23.71 8.52 -2.65
N LEU A 77 -23.57 9.85 -2.53
CA LEU A 77 -22.28 10.51 -2.35
C LEU A 77 -21.49 9.98 -1.14
N ASN A 78 -22.19 9.66 -0.04
CA ASN A 78 -21.56 9.17 1.19
C ASN A 78 -21.27 7.67 1.18
N SER A 79 -21.95 6.89 0.33
CA SER A 79 -21.83 5.42 0.30
C SER A 79 -21.02 4.93 -0.90
N LYS A 80 -21.26 5.49 -2.08
CA LYS A 80 -20.69 5.13 -3.37
C LYS A 80 -20.48 6.38 -4.24
N PRO A 81 -19.38 7.11 -4.03
CA PRO A 81 -19.15 8.40 -4.70
C PRO A 81 -19.04 8.27 -6.23
N GLY A 82 -18.55 7.15 -6.76
CA GLY A 82 -18.48 6.92 -8.22
C GLY A 82 -19.85 6.76 -8.88
N GLU A 83 -20.80 6.07 -8.24
CA GLU A 83 -22.18 5.99 -8.74
C GLU A 83 -22.88 7.34 -8.63
N ALA A 84 -22.64 8.09 -7.54
CA ALA A 84 -23.16 9.43 -7.36
C ALA A 84 -22.67 10.40 -8.45
N LEU A 85 -21.39 10.32 -8.83
CA LEU A 85 -20.83 11.13 -9.90
C LEU A 85 -21.58 10.91 -11.23
N ASN A 86 -21.79 9.65 -11.61
CA ASN A 86 -22.52 9.31 -12.83
C ASN A 86 -23.96 9.83 -12.81
N VAL A 87 -24.64 9.75 -11.67
CA VAL A 87 -26.00 10.28 -11.49
C VAL A 87 -26.02 11.81 -11.70
N PHE A 88 -25.04 12.53 -11.15
CA PHE A 88 -24.95 13.99 -11.33
C PHE A 88 -24.61 14.39 -12.77
N LEU A 89 -23.80 13.60 -13.49
CA LEU A 89 -23.45 13.86 -14.89
C LEU A 89 -24.62 13.64 -15.87
N ILE A 90 -25.55 12.74 -15.53
CA ILE A 90 -26.73 12.43 -16.36
C ILE A 90 -27.85 13.49 -16.16
N ALA A 91 -27.86 14.21 -15.04
CA ALA A 91 -28.86 15.24 -14.78
C ALA A 91 -28.76 16.43 -15.76
N SER A 92 -29.90 16.99 -16.18
CA SER A 92 -29.96 18.07 -17.19
C SER A 92 -30.86 19.23 -16.75
N PRO A 93 -30.34 20.36 -16.23
CA PRO A 93 -28.96 20.81 -16.36
C PRO A 93 -28.00 20.17 -15.35
N VAL A 94 -26.72 20.13 -15.73
CA VAL A 94 -25.65 19.57 -14.88
C VAL A 94 -25.33 20.54 -13.75
N ASP A 95 -25.42 20.07 -12.51
CA ASP A 95 -24.97 20.83 -11.33
C ASP A 95 -23.46 20.64 -11.15
N HIS A 96 -22.69 21.60 -11.66
CA HIS A 96 -21.22 21.57 -11.62
C HIS A 96 -20.67 21.42 -10.19
N GLN A 97 -21.30 22.03 -9.17
CA GLN A 97 -20.80 21.96 -7.80
C GLN A 97 -20.95 20.55 -7.21
N ARG A 98 -22.08 19.89 -7.46
CA ARG A 98 -22.30 18.50 -7.01
C ARG A 98 -21.42 17.51 -7.75
N VAL A 99 -21.24 17.70 -9.06
CA VAL A 99 -20.30 16.91 -9.86
C VAL A 99 -18.88 17.05 -9.31
N MET A 100 -18.40 18.27 -9.06
CA MET A 100 -17.07 18.51 -8.49
C MET A 100 -16.91 17.85 -7.10
N LYS A 101 -17.93 17.94 -6.23
CA LYS A 101 -17.89 17.31 -4.92
C LYS A 101 -17.82 15.78 -5.01
N ALA A 102 -18.60 15.18 -5.91
CA ALA A 102 -18.57 13.74 -6.16
C ALA A 102 -17.26 13.29 -6.80
N ALA A 103 -16.74 14.06 -7.76
CA ALA A 103 -15.47 13.81 -8.43
C ALA A 103 -14.29 13.82 -7.46
N ARG A 104 -14.26 14.79 -6.52
CA ARG A 104 -13.25 14.82 -5.46
C ARG A 104 -13.36 13.63 -4.51
N ALA A 105 -14.59 13.20 -4.19
CA ALA A 105 -14.82 12.03 -3.33
C ALA A 105 -14.44 10.69 -3.99
N CYS A 106 -14.48 10.59 -5.32
CA CYS A 106 -14.05 9.40 -6.07
C CYS A 106 -12.64 9.50 -6.64
N TRP A 107 -11.88 10.56 -6.31
CA TRP A 107 -10.53 10.82 -6.82
C TRP A 107 -10.44 10.94 -8.35
N ASP A 108 -11.55 11.29 -9.01
CA ASP A 108 -11.57 11.55 -10.46
C ASP A 108 -11.25 13.02 -10.74
N TRP A 109 -9.95 13.32 -10.72
CA TRP A 109 -9.45 14.66 -11.00
C TRP A 109 -9.79 15.11 -12.43
N ARG A 110 -9.89 14.19 -13.41
CA ARG A 110 -10.18 14.56 -14.80
C ARG A 110 -11.57 15.18 -14.92
N VAL A 111 -12.57 14.53 -14.33
CA VAL A 111 -13.94 15.05 -14.30
C VAL A 111 -14.00 16.32 -13.46
N TYR A 112 -13.32 16.34 -12.29
CA TYR A 112 -13.26 17.54 -11.45
C TYR A 112 -12.79 18.77 -12.23
N PHE A 113 -11.62 18.68 -12.88
CA PHE A 113 -11.03 19.82 -13.59
C PHE A 113 -11.79 20.18 -14.89
N SER A 114 -12.42 19.21 -15.55
CA SER A 114 -13.28 19.48 -16.72
C SER A 114 -14.49 20.35 -16.37
N HIS A 115 -15.05 20.18 -15.16
CA HIS A 115 -16.19 20.98 -14.68
C HIS A 115 -15.76 22.22 -13.88
N ALA A 116 -14.58 22.23 -13.28
CA ALA A 116 -14.02 23.40 -12.61
C ALA A 116 -13.57 24.48 -13.62
N PHE A 117 -13.08 24.06 -14.78
CA PHE A 117 -12.56 24.94 -15.84
C PHE A 117 -13.14 24.55 -17.21
N PRO A 118 -14.45 24.70 -17.44
CA PRO A 118 -15.07 24.34 -18.70
C PRO A 118 -14.48 25.15 -19.86
N GLN A 119 -13.82 24.45 -20.80
CA GLN A 119 -13.33 25.05 -22.05
C GLN A 119 -14.52 25.59 -22.84
N GLY A 120 -14.61 26.90 -22.98
CA GLY A 120 -15.79 27.56 -23.56
C GLY A 120 -16.25 28.80 -22.78
N MET A 121 -15.83 28.96 -21.52
CA MET A 121 -15.76 30.29 -20.89
C MET A 121 -14.48 31.01 -21.34
N ASN A 122 -14.24 30.96 -22.64
CA ASN A 122 -13.27 31.77 -23.33
C ASN A 122 -13.78 33.20 -23.29
N HIS A 123 -13.02 34.09 -22.67
CA HIS A 123 -13.04 35.52 -22.98
C HIS A 123 -14.45 36.13 -23.00
N SER A 124 -15.20 36.05 -21.89
CA SER A 124 -16.19 37.11 -21.69
C SER A 124 -15.41 38.41 -21.82
N GLU A 125 -15.86 39.26 -22.72
CA GLU A 125 -15.33 40.56 -23.13
C GLU A 125 -15.27 41.57 -21.98
N THR A 126 -14.95 41.14 -20.77
CA THR A 126 -14.44 42.00 -19.73
C THR A 126 -13.06 42.44 -20.17
N ASN A 127 -12.99 43.71 -20.56
CA ASN A 127 -11.82 44.58 -20.66
C ASN A 127 -10.98 44.61 -19.34
N GLY A 128 -10.70 43.46 -18.74
CA GLY A 128 -9.85 43.28 -17.58
C GLY A 128 -8.56 42.65 -18.06
N GLY A 129 -7.50 43.45 -18.06
CA GLY A 129 -6.19 43.11 -18.64
C GLY A 129 -5.49 41.91 -18.01
N ASP A 130 -4.20 41.76 -18.36
CA ASP A 130 -3.30 40.66 -17.99
C ASP A 130 -3.41 40.17 -16.53
N LEU A 131 -3.76 41.07 -15.60
CA LEU A 131 -3.93 40.79 -14.17
C LEU A 131 -5.06 39.79 -13.83
N ASN A 132 -6.19 39.81 -14.54
CA ASN A 132 -7.28 38.85 -14.26
C ASN A 132 -6.92 37.43 -14.71
N ILE A 133 -6.12 37.31 -15.78
CA ILE A 133 -5.62 36.03 -16.28
C ILE A 133 -4.64 35.45 -15.26
N GLU A 134 -3.74 36.27 -14.72
CA GLU A 134 -2.75 35.88 -13.71
C GLU A 134 -3.39 35.42 -12.38
N ILE A 135 -4.48 36.08 -11.96
CA ILE A 135 -5.23 35.68 -10.76
C ILE A 135 -5.90 34.32 -10.96
N GLU A 136 -6.51 34.07 -12.12
CA GLU A 136 -7.18 32.80 -12.41
C GLU A 136 -6.19 31.64 -12.63
N THR A 137 -5.03 31.88 -13.24
CA THR A 137 -3.96 30.87 -13.30
C THR A 137 -3.40 30.56 -11.90
N SER A 138 -3.22 31.58 -11.06
CA SER A 138 -2.75 31.39 -9.68
C SER A 138 -3.74 30.55 -8.86
N LYS A 139 -5.05 30.84 -8.94
CA LYS A 139 -6.09 30.03 -8.28
C LYS A 139 -6.10 28.59 -8.78
N ARG A 140 -5.98 28.38 -10.10
CA ARG A 140 -5.89 27.05 -10.70
C ARG A 140 -4.69 26.28 -10.15
N GLN A 141 -3.53 26.91 -10.10
CA GLN A 141 -2.30 26.30 -9.58
C GLN A 141 -2.44 25.91 -8.10
N MET A 142 -3.03 26.76 -7.27
CA MET A 142 -3.29 26.42 -5.86
C MET A 142 -4.22 25.21 -5.74
N LEU A 143 -5.32 25.19 -6.49
CA LEU A 143 -6.27 24.07 -6.45
C LEU A 143 -5.66 22.75 -6.94
N VAL A 144 -4.83 22.82 -7.97
CA VAL A 144 -4.07 21.67 -8.47
C VAL A 144 -3.14 21.13 -7.41
N ARG A 145 -2.43 21.99 -6.68
CA ARG A 145 -1.52 21.58 -5.60
C ARG A 145 -2.28 20.93 -4.44
N ASP A 146 -3.40 21.51 -4.01
CA ASP A 146 -4.23 20.93 -2.94
C ASP A 146 -4.71 19.52 -3.33
N ILE A 147 -5.19 19.33 -4.56
CA ILE A 147 -5.67 18.02 -5.04
C ILE A 147 -4.51 17.04 -5.24
N ALA A 148 -3.36 17.51 -5.71
CA ALA A 148 -2.15 16.70 -5.82
C ALA A 148 -1.71 16.17 -4.46
N GLU A 149 -1.64 17.02 -3.43
CA GLU A 149 -1.30 16.63 -2.07
C GLU A 149 -2.29 15.61 -1.49
N GLU A 150 -3.59 15.81 -1.70
CA GLU A 150 -4.61 14.86 -1.28
C GLU A 150 -4.47 13.50 -1.98
N LEU A 151 -4.22 13.49 -3.30
CA LEU A 151 -4.00 12.28 -4.08
C LEU A 151 -2.76 11.53 -3.60
N GLU A 152 -1.66 12.24 -3.36
CA GLU A 152 -0.43 11.65 -2.82
C GLU A 152 -0.63 11.05 -1.42
N ALA A 153 -1.38 11.74 -0.56
CA ALA A 153 -1.70 11.24 0.79
C ALA A 153 -2.63 10.02 0.76
N SER A 154 -3.52 9.94 -0.23
CA SER A 154 -4.46 8.82 -0.41
C SER A 154 -3.80 7.54 -0.94
N ALA A 155 -2.59 7.65 -1.49
CA ALA A 155 -1.87 6.54 -2.11
C ALA A 155 -1.45 5.47 -1.08
N GLN A 156 -2.28 4.44 -0.90
CA GLN A 156 -1.98 3.29 -0.04
C GLN A 156 -1.36 2.12 -0.85
N GLY A 157 -0.24 1.57 -0.37
CA GLY A 157 0.43 0.40 -0.95
C GLY A 157 1.36 0.72 -2.14
N GLY A 158 2.40 -0.11 -2.36
CA GLY A 158 3.49 0.15 -3.32
C GLY A 158 3.03 0.38 -4.77
N SER A 159 2.36 -0.61 -5.38
CA SER A 159 1.85 -0.55 -6.76
C SER A 159 0.93 0.64 -7.04
N ASN A 160 -0.05 0.84 -6.16
CA ASN A 160 -1.02 1.93 -6.30
C ASN A 160 -0.33 3.28 -6.11
N LYS A 161 0.63 3.38 -5.20
CA LYS A 161 1.41 4.60 -5.01
C LYS A 161 2.18 5.00 -6.25
N ARG A 162 2.86 4.05 -6.91
CA ARG A 162 3.60 4.34 -8.15
C ARG A 162 2.69 4.90 -9.24
N LYS A 163 1.50 4.31 -9.43
CA LYS A 163 0.51 4.79 -10.41
C LYS A 163 -0.10 6.13 -10.03
N MET A 164 -0.43 6.34 -8.75
CA MET A 164 -0.98 7.60 -8.28
C MET A 164 0.01 8.76 -8.45
N LEU A 165 1.30 8.55 -8.16
CA LEU A 165 2.33 9.57 -8.39
C LEU A 165 2.45 9.95 -9.88
N HIS A 166 2.29 8.99 -10.79
CA HIS A 166 2.22 9.29 -12.22
C HIS A 166 1.00 10.16 -12.57
N GLU A 167 -0.17 9.85 -12.02
CA GLU A 167 -1.39 10.65 -12.21
C GLU A 167 -1.25 12.06 -11.64
N VAL A 168 -0.62 12.21 -10.47
CA VAL A 168 -0.33 13.52 -9.86
C VAL A 168 0.62 14.34 -10.73
N SER A 169 1.67 13.72 -11.28
CA SER A 169 2.57 14.40 -12.20
C SER A 169 1.85 14.94 -13.43
N ARG A 170 0.96 14.12 -14.04
CA ARG A 170 0.11 14.57 -15.16
C ARG A 170 -0.77 15.74 -14.77
N LEU A 171 -1.39 15.69 -13.60
CA LEU A 171 -2.21 16.78 -13.10
C LEU A 171 -1.42 18.10 -12.99
N LEU A 172 -0.20 18.04 -12.44
CA LEU A 172 0.70 19.19 -12.31
C LEU A 172 1.15 19.75 -13.67
N LEU A 173 1.44 18.88 -14.65
CA LEU A 173 1.81 19.28 -16.01
C LEU A 173 0.64 19.93 -16.74
N ASP A 174 -0.51 19.26 -16.78
CA ASP A 174 -1.64 19.63 -17.62
C ASP A 174 -2.34 20.89 -17.11
N TYR A 175 -2.41 21.10 -15.78
CA TYR A 175 -3.21 22.18 -15.19
C TYR A 175 -2.41 23.25 -14.45
N ALA A 176 -1.23 22.94 -13.91
CA ALA A 176 -0.39 23.93 -13.22
C ALA A 176 0.81 24.40 -14.04
N SER A 177 1.15 23.71 -15.14
CA SER A 177 2.39 23.90 -15.90
C SER A 177 3.65 23.84 -15.02
N ASP A 178 3.58 23.13 -13.88
CA ASP A 178 4.67 23.03 -12.91
C ASP A 178 5.58 21.85 -13.28
N VAL A 179 6.46 22.10 -14.25
CA VAL A 179 7.37 21.09 -14.79
C VAL A 179 8.35 20.58 -13.73
N VAL A 180 8.76 21.44 -12.80
CA VAL A 180 9.75 21.06 -11.78
C VAL A 180 9.11 20.04 -10.84
N GLU A 181 8.00 20.40 -10.22
CA GLU A 181 7.34 19.49 -9.26
C GLU A 181 6.84 18.23 -9.96
N ALA A 182 6.31 18.34 -11.18
CA ALA A 182 5.88 17.17 -11.94
C ALA A 182 7.02 16.15 -12.17
N VAL A 183 8.24 16.62 -12.46
CA VAL A 183 9.41 15.75 -12.58
C VAL A 183 9.81 15.18 -11.22
N GLU A 184 9.80 15.98 -10.14
CA GLU A 184 10.08 15.47 -8.78
C GLU A 184 9.15 14.33 -8.39
N VAL A 185 7.84 14.47 -8.66
CA VAL A 185 6.83 13.45 -8.38
C VAL A 185 7.10 12.17 -9.17
N LEU A 186 7.46 12.28 -10.45
CA LEU A 186 7.82 11.12 -11.28
C LEU A 186 9.07 10.41 -10.74
N LEU A 187 10.07 11.16 -10.30
CA LEU A 187 11.29 10.58 -9.69
C LEU A 187 10.97 9.89 -8.36
N ARG A 188 10.06 10.44 -7.55
CA ARG A 188 9.55 9.79 -6.33
C ARG A 188 8.80 8.48 -6.64
N GLY A 189 8.14 8.39 -7.79
CA GLY A 189 7.49 7.17 -8.30
C GLY A 189 8.39 6.28 -9.16
N GLN A 190 9.69 6.59 -9.26
CA GLN A 190 10.65 5.86 -10.08
C GLN A 190 10.22 5.70 -11.55
N TRP A 191 9.61 6.73 -12.14
CA TRP A 191 9.25 6.80 -13.55
C TRP A 191 10.36 7.49 -14.35
N TRP A 192 11.53 6.84 -14.45
CA TRP A 192 12.76 7.45 -14.97
C TRP A 192 12.64 7.98 -16.40
N GLU A 193 12.17 7.14 -17.31
CA GLU A 193 12.01 7.47 -18.74
C GLU A 193 10.99 8.60 -18.93
N GLU A 194 9.88 8.55 -18.19
CA GLU A 194 8.85 9.58 -18.30
C GLU A 194 9.32 10.92 -17.71
N ALA A 195 9.98 10.90 -16.55
CA ALA A 195 10.62 12.09 -15.98
C ALA A 195 11.63 12.71 -16.95
N ARG A 196 12.44 11.88 -17.60
CA ARG A 196 13.43 12.33 -18.60
C ARG A 196 12.75 12.89 -19.85
N ARG A 197 11.69 12.25 -20.34
CA ARG A 197 10.88 12.72 -21.48
C ARG A 197 10.28 14.09 -21.20
N VAL A 198 9.65 14.28 -20.03
CA VAL A 198 9.07 15.56 -19.60
C VAL A 198 10.16 16.64 -19.49
N ALA A 199 11.26 16.36 -18.80
CA ALA A 199 12.37 17.30 -18.67
C ALA A 199 12.97 17.71 -20.03
N THR A 200 13.01 16.78 -20.99
CA THR A 200 13.50 17.03 -22.36
C THR A 200 12.51 17.84 -23.18
N MET A 201 11.23 17.49 -23.12
CA MET A 201 10.13 18.20 -23.81
C MET A 201 10.09 19.69 -23.44
N HIS A 202 10.36 20.03 -22.18
CA HIS A 202 10.40 21.41 -21.70
C HIS A 202 11.79 22.06 -21.76
N GLY A 203 12.80 21.41 -22.36
CA GLY A 203 14.15 21.97 -22.53
C GLY A 203 14.94 22.19 -21.22
N ARG A 204 14.59 21.49 -20.13
CA ARG A 204 15.17 21.70 -18.80
C ARG A 204 16.33 20.73 -18.53
N VAL A 205 17.54 21.09 -18.97
CA VAL A 205 18.75 20.25 -18.83
C VAL A 205 19.10 19.93 -17.37
N ASN A 206 18.85 20.87 -16.44
CA ASN A 206 19.09 20.62 -15.00
C ASN A 206 18.22 19.47 -14.47
N LEU A 207 16.96 19.39 -14.91
CA LEU A 207 16.05 18.31 -14.53
C LEU A 207 16.42 16.99 -15.21
N GLN A 208 16.90 17.05 -16.46
CA GLN A 208 17.42 15.87 -17.15
C GLN A 208 18.57 15.22 -16.37
N ARG A 209 19.53 16.04 -15.88
CA ARG A 209 20.63 15.56 -15.04
C ARG A 209 20.12 14.95 -13.75
N LYS A 210 19.17 15.62 -13.08
CA LYS A 210 18.56 15.13 -11.85
C LYS A 210 17.91 13.75 -12.03
N CYS A 211 17.27 13.49 -13.17
CA CYS A 211 16.72 12.16 -13.47
C CYS A 211 17.79 11.06 -13.45
N VAL A 212 18.96 11.34 -14.04
CA VAL A 212 20.10 10.40 -14.05
C VAL A 212 20.65 10.21 -12.65
N GLU A 213 20.85 11.29 -11.90
CA GLU A 213 21.35 11.24 -10.52
C GLU A 213 20.42 10.44 -9.60
N SER A 214 19.10 10.61 -9.73
CA SER A 214 18.11 9.85 -8.97
C SER A 214 18.13 8.36 -9.31
N ALA A 215 18.22 8.00 -10.60
CA ALA A 215 18.33 6.59 -11.00
C ALA A 215 19.65 5.94 -10.53
N VAL A 216 20.76 6.68 -10.61
CA VAL A 216 22.08 6.24 -10.10
C VAL A 216 22.02 6.00 -8.59
N SER A 217 21.45 6.94 -7.84
CA SER A 217 21.27 6.80 -6.40
C SER A 217 20.41 5.59 -6.05
N TYR A 218 19.30 5.39 -6.76
CA TYR A 218 18.41 4.25 -6.55
C TYR A 218 19.08 2.91 -6.88
N ALA A 219 19.87 2.85 -7.96
CA ALA A 219 20.61 1.65 -8.32
C ALA A 219 21.66 1.29 -7.27
N ALA A 220 22.41 2.28 -6.74
CA ALA A 220 23.39 2.06 -5.69
C ALA A 220 22.76 1.49 -4.41
N THR A 221 21.61 2.04 -3.98
CA THR A 221 20.87 1.50 -2.82
C THR A 221 20.30 0.11 -3.11
N SER A 222 19.78 -0.12 -4.32
CA SER A 222 19.19 -1.41 -4.70
C SER A 222 20.23 -2.54 -4.76
N ILE A 223 21.49 -2.24 -5.11
CA ILE A 223 22.60 -3.20 -5.05
C ILE A 223 22.81 -3.68 -3.61
N GLU A 224 22.87 -2.75 -2.65
CA GLU A 224 23.04 -3.09 -1.25
C GLU A 224 21.84 -3.86 -0.70
N ASP A 225 20.61 -3.44 -1.06
CA ASP A 225 19.38 -4.16 -0.69
C ASP A 225 19.39 -5.60 -1.20
N CYS A 226 19.84 -5.84 -2.44
CA CYS A 226 19.96 -7.20 -2.99
C CYS A 226 20.96 -8.05 -2.18
N ARG A 227 22.10 -7.48 -1.81
CA ARG A 227 23.13 -8.15 -1.01
C ARG A 227 22.64 -8.45 0.41
N GLU A 228 21.98 -7.49 1.04
CA GLU A 228 21.42 -7.65 2.38
C GLU A 228 20.32 -8.73 2.38
N ARG A 229 19.38 -8.67 1.43
CA ARG A 229 18.33 -9.70 1.28
C ARG A 229 18.90 -11.09 1.07
N ALA A 230 19.93 -11.25 0.22
CA ALA A 230 20.59 -12.54 0.01
C ALA A 230 21.26 -13.06 1.28
N LYS A 231 21.92 -12.18 2.05
CA LYS A 231 22.52 -12.52 3.34
C LYS A 231 21.47 -12.93 4.36
N THR A 232 20.41 -12.14 4.53
CA THR A 232 19.29 -12.44 5.43
C THR A 232 18.62 -13.77 5.07
N PHE A 233 18.44 -14.05 3.78
CA PHE A 233 17.90 -15.32 3.32
C PHE A 233 18.80 -16.50 3.71
N THR A 234 20.11 -16.36 3.51
CA THR A 234 21.08 -17.41 3.86
C THR A 234 21.09 -17.70 5.35
N GLU A 235 21.18 -16.66 6.19
CA GLU A 235 21.20 -16.78 7.65
C GLU A 235 19.88 -17.36 8.18
N SER A 236 18.75 -16.85 7.69
CA SER A 236 17.42 -17.32 8.09
C SER A 236 17.14 -18.74 7.62
N SER A 237 17.63 -19.13 6.43
CA SER A 237 17.48 -20.48 5.88
C SER A 237 18.27 -21.49 6.70
N ARG A 238 19.50 -21.13 7.10
CA ARG A 238 20.31 -21.94 8.03
C ARG A 238 19.60 -22.10 9.37
N ARG A 239 19.11 -21.00 9.96
CA ARG A 239 18.39 -21.06 11.24
C ARG A 239 17.12 -21.90 11.15
N TYR A 240 16.36 -21.75 10.07
CA TYR A 240 15.17 -22.54 9.79
C TYR A 240 15.48 -24.04 9.74
N GLU A 241 16.57 -24.44 9.07
CA GLU A 241 17.04 -25.82 9.03
C GLU A 241 17.40 -26.37 10.43
N GLU A 242 18.08 -25.58 11.25
CA GLU A 242 18.42 -25.93 12.64
C GLU A 242 17.17 -26.12 13.50
N VAL A 243 16.18 -25.22 13.38
CA VAL A 243 14.91 -25.27 14.11
C VAL A 243 14.08 -26.50 13.72
N LEU A 244 14.03 -26.83 12.43
CA LEU A 244 13.40 -28.07 11.96
C LEU A 244 14.08 -29.32 12.54
N GLN A 245 15.42 -29.31 12.66
CA GLN A 245 16.15 -30.41 13.26
C GLN A 245 15.86 -30.56 14.75
N ILE A 246 15.80 -29.44 15.49
CA ILE A 246 15.41 -29.44 16.91
C ILE A 246 14.02 -30.06 17.08
N ARG A 247 13.06 -29.65 16.25
CA ARG A 247 11.69 -30.20 16.28
C ARG A 247 11.67 -31.70 15.98
N LYS A 248 12.34 -32.14 14.91
CA LYS A 248 12.43 -33.56 14.53
C LYS A 248 13.09 -34.41 15.63
N ASN A 249 14.13 -33.89 16.30
CA ASN A 249 14.77 -34.56 17.42
C ASN A 249 13.86 -34.66 18.66
N ALA A 250 13.11 -33.59 18.99
CA ALA A 250 12.17 -33.60 20.11
C ALA A 250 11.02 -34.58 19.90
N PHE A 251 10.52 -34.71 18.66
CA PHE A 251 9.57 -35.76 18.30
C PHE A 251 10.17 -37.17 18.48
N ALA A 252 11.44 -37.36 18.14
CA ALA A 252 12.12 -38.65 18.29
C ALA A 252 12.43 -39.00 19.75
N SER A 253 12.72 -38.01 20.61
CA SER A 253 13.00 -38.21 22.04
C SER A 253 11.74 -38.31 22.91
N GLY A 254 10.56 -37.99 22.37
CA GLY A 254 9.30 -37.96 23.11
C GLY A 254 9.11 -36.69 23.96
N GLU A 255 9.98 -35.69 23.83
CA GLU A 255 9.89 -34.39 24.51
C GLU A 255 8.94 -33.43 23.76
N VAL A 256 7.76 -33.93 23.39
CA VAL A 256 6.77 -33.21 22.59
C VAL A 256 6.15 -32.03 23.36
N ASP A 257 5.97 -32.19 24.68
CA ASP A 257 5.42 -31.15 25.57
C ASP A 257 6.34 -29.92 25.72
N ALA A 258 7.66 -30.09 25.61
CA ALA A 258 8.62 -29.00 25.82
C ALA A 258 8.61 -27.96 24.69
N LEU A 259 8.10 -28.31 23.51
CA LEU A 259 8.02 -27.43 22.33
C LEU A 259 6.62 -26.83 22.11
N GLY A 260 5.69 -27.04 23.05
CA GLY A 260 4.31 -26.55 22.95
C GLY A 260 3.53 -27.16 21.78
N LEU A 261 3.87 -28.40 21.40
CA LEU A 261 3.24 -29.12 20.28
C LEU A 261 1.81 -29.59 20.61
N ASP A 262 1.43 -29.60 21.89
CA ASP A 262 0.06 -29.82 22.35
C ASP A 262 -0.61 -28.49 22.74
N ALA A 263 -0.78 -27.59 21.77
CA ALA A 263 -1.68 -26.44 21.90
C ALA A 263 -3.13 -26.81 21.54
N GLY A 264 -3.48 -28.11 21.64
CA GLY A 264 -4.81 -28.63 21.49
C GLY A 264 -5.55 -28.66 22.81
N ASN A 265 -6.03 -27.50 23.26
CA ASN A 265 -7.11 -27.40 24.24
C ASN A 265 -6.76 -27.78 25.70
N GLN A 266 -6.02 -26.93 26.40
CA GLN A 266 -6.12 -26.81 27.86
C GLN A 266 -5.65 -25.44 28.34
N HIS A 267 -6.63 -24.55 28.53
CA HIS A 267 -6.46 -23.36 29.34
C HIS A 267 -6.63 -23.79 30.80
N ASP A 268 -5.59 -24.39 31.40
CA ASP A 268 -5.53 -24.58 32.84
C ASP A 268 -4.26 -23.95 33.40
N GLU A 269 -4.48 -22.84 34.11
CA GLU A 269 -3.52 -22.23 35.00
C GLU A 269 -3.19 -23.21 36.14
N THR A 270 -2.22 -24.10 35.94
CA THR A 270 -1.60 -24.81 37.07
C THR A 270 -0.12 -24.98 36.80
N GLY A 271 0.68 -24.19 37.51
CA GLY A 271 2.13 -24.24 37.45
C GLY A 271 2.65 -25.62 37.83
N SER A 272 3.22 -26.34 36.86
CA SER A 272 4.07 -27.48 37.12
C SER A 272 5.51 -27.00 37.31
N MET A 273 5.87 -26.80 38.59
CA MET A 273 7.21 -26.43 39.06
C MET A 273 8.16 -27.63 39.20
N PHE A 274 7.86 -28.77 38.58
CA PHE A 274 8.56 -30.03 38.88
C PHE A 274 9.00 -30.78 37.61
N SER A 275 10.11 -30.34 37.01
CA SER A 275 10.97 -31.20 36.15
C SER A 275 12.46 -30.81 36.23
N ALA A 276 12.86 -30.17 37.34
CA ALA A 276 14.26 -29.92 37.67
C ALA A 276 14.81 -31.05 38.56
N ALA A 277 14.82 -32.29 38.08
CA ALA A 277 15.41 -33.41 38.83
C ALA A 277 15.79 -34.64 37.97
N SER A 278 16.50 -34.44 36.85
CA SER A 278 17.33 -35.45 36.18
C SER A 278 17.90 -34.79 34.92
N GLN A 279 19.18 -34.46 34.79
CA GLN A 279 20.31 -35.35 34.93
C GLN A 279 21.50 -34.61 35.53
N GLY A 280 22.08 -35.23 36.57
CA GLY A 280 23.43 -34.92 37.01
C GLY A 280 24.47 -35.55 36.09
N SER A 281 25.67 -34.99 36.19
CA SER A 281 26.97 -35.49 35.70
C SER A 281 27.28 -35.27 34.21
N ASN A 282 27.99 -34.18 33.91
CA ASN A 282 29.46 -34.21 33.81
C ASN A 282 29.97 -32.86 33.27
N PHE A 283 30.61 -32.09 34.16
CA PHE A 283 31.87 -31.36 33.98
C PHE A 283 31.85 -30.11 34.87
N SER A 284 32.31 -30.29 36.10
CA SER A 284 32.65 -29.21 37.00
C SER A 284 34.07 -28.72 36.72
N SER A 285 34.29 -27.43 37.03
CA SER A 285 35.58 -26.85 37.47
C SER A 285 36.55 -26.45 36.34
N MET A 286 37.16 -25.26 36.30
CA MET A 286 37.17 -24.13 37.23
C MET A 286 37.89 -22.93 36.57
N SER A 287 37.33 -21.71 36.73
CA SER A 287 37.98 -20.43 37.13
C SER A 287 39.28 -19.92 36.46
N ARG A 288 39.64 -18.63 36.38
CA ARG A 288 39.18 -17.33 36.89
C ARG A 288 40.10 -16.26 36.24
N GLY A 289 39.51 -15.11 35.88
CA GLY A 289 40.05 -13.77 36.14
C GLY A 289 41.37 -13.29 35.51
N SER A 290 41.26 -12.28 34.63
CA SER A 290 42.12 -11.09 34.69
C SER A 290 41.41 -9.88 34.10
N ALA A 291 41.65 -8.73 34.73
CA ALA A 291 41.08 -7.44 34.41
C ALA A 291 42.00 -6.64 33.46
N GLY A 292 41.40 -5.82 32.61
CA GLY A 292 42.00 -4.62 32.01
C GLY A 292 42.74 -4.82 30.68
N SER A 293 42.16 -4.33 29.58
CA SER A 293 42.75 -3.33 28.69
C SER A 293 41.79 -3.00 27.53
N MET A 294 42.05 -1.83 26.94
CA MET A 294 41.22 -1.06 26.03
C MET A 294 41.05 -1.68 24.63
N GLY A 295 39.93 -1.35 23.99
CA GLY A 295 39.83 -1.24 22.53
C GLY A 295 39.59 -2.53 21.76
N SER A 296 38.33 -2.85 21.49
CA SER A 296 37.87 -3.24 20.14
C SER A 296 36.34 -3.29 20.13
N VAL A 297 35.69 -2.44 19.34
CA VAL A 297 34.25 -2.49 19.08
C VAL A 297 34.02 -3.62 18.08
N GLY A 298 33.99 -4.84 18.59
CA GLY A 298 33.68 -6.06 17.85
C GLY A 298 32.22 -6.46 18.09
N SER A 299 31.41 -6.28 17.04
CA SER A 299 30.21 -7.02 16.66
C SER A 299 29.47 -7.80 17.76
N ILE A 300 28.36 -7.24 18.24
CA ILE A 300 27.27 -8.00 18.85
C ILE A 300 26.11 -8.05 17.86
N SER A 301 26.02 -9.19 17.16
CA SER A 301 24.90 -9.58 16.32
C SER A 301 23.69 -9.86 17.20
N THR A 302 22.70 -8.98 17.18
CA THR A 302 21.33 -9.27 17.66
C THR A 302 20.33 -8.68 16.68
N VAL A 303 20.14 -9.36 15.56
CA VAL A 303 19.07 -9.05 14.60
C VAL A 303 17.90 -10.00 14.87
N ILE A 304 17.02 -9.59 15.78
CA ILE A 304 15.59 -9.92 15.68
C ILE A 304 14.84 -8.63 15.97
N SER A 305 14.55 -7.92 14.88
CA SER A 305 13.51 -6.91 14.85
C SER A 305 12.67 -7.18 13.61
N ALA A 306 11.64 -8.01 13.79
CA ALA A 306 10.54 -8.15 12.84
C ALA A 306 9.93 -6.76 12.59
N LYS A 307 10.20 -6.22 11.40
CA LYS A 307 9.44 -5.19 10.68
C LYS A 307 10.06 -5.02 9.29
N SER A 308 9.93 -6.05 8.45
CA SER A 308 10.12 -5.88 7.00
C SER A 308 8.87 -5.22 6.42
N THR A 309 8.82 -3.90 6.52
CA THR A 309 8.07 -3.04 5.60
C THR A 309 9.09 -2.11 4.95
N THR A 310 9.83 -2.64 3.99
CA THR A 310 10.69 -1.84 3.10
C THR A 310 9.80 -1.12 2.08
N SER A 311 9.20 -0.02 2.50
CA SER A 311 8.66 1.00 1.61
C SER A 311 9.30 2.33 1.98
N PHE A 312 10.53 2.57 1.53
CA PHE A 312 11.18 3.86 1.73
C PHE A 312 10.69 4.84 0.68
N SER A 313 10.04 5.91 1.15
CA SER A 313 9.73 7.10 0.36
C SER A 313 10.74 8.17 0.74
N LEU A 314 11.49 8.65 -0.24
CA LEU A 314 12.37 9.81 -0.11
C LEU A 314 11.52 11.07 0.13
N THR A 315 11.36 11.48 1.38
CA THR A 315 10.96 12.84 1.76
C THR A 315 11.94 13.35 2.81
N GLY A 316 13.12 13.76 2.35
CA GLY A 316 14.06 14.55 3.15
C GLY A 316 13.64 16.02 3.11
N ALA A 317 12.69 16.43 3.97
CA ALA A 317 12.32 17.85 4.10
C ALA A 317 11.59 18.22 5.40
N ASP A 318 11.75 17.51 6.53
CA ASP A 318 11.00 17.87 7.76
C ASP A 318 11.76 17.74 9.09
N GLU A 319 13.08 17.57 9.06
CA GLU A 319 13.89 17.47 10.29
C GLU A 319 14.39 18.82 10.83
N ALA A 320 14.12 19.93 10.13
CA ALA A 320 14.65 21.25 10.46
C ALA A 320 13.77 22.12 11.39
N MET A 321 12.55 21.70 11.74
CA MET A 321 11.59 22.52 12.50
C MET A 321 11.34 22.05 13.95
N ARG A 322 12.24 21.27 14.55
CA ARG A 322 12.19 20.95 15.99
C ARG A 322 13.19 21.77 16.78
N HIS A 323 12.80 23.01 17.09
CA HIS A 323 13.50 23.84 18.06
C HIS A 323 13.58 23.12 19.43
N LYS A 324 14.80 22.79 19.86
CA LYS A 324 15.12 22.39 21.23
C LYS A 324 15.11 23.63 22.12
N SER A 325 13.96 24.06 22.64
CA SER A 325 13.93 25.08 23.68
C SER A 325 14.25 24.46 25.04
N LYS A 326 15.33 24.95 25.65
CA LYS A 326 15.95 24.46 26.89
C LYS A 326 15.31 25.04 28.16
N TYR A 327 14.07 25.53 28.07
CA TYR A 327 13.34 26.20 29.16
C TYR A 327 11.90 25.66 29.21
N ASN A 328 11.72 24.56 29.94
CA ASN A 328 10.41 24.14 30.48
C ASN A 328 10.64 23.13 31.63
N GLU A 329 11.55 23.48 32.55
CA GLU A 329 11.62 22.88 33.88
C GLU A 329 11.14 23.92 34.89
N ILE A 330 9.82 24.07 35.06
CA ILE A 330 9.17 24.53 36.29
C ILE A 330 7.67 24.28 36.09
N GLY A 331 7.10 23.41 36.93
CA GLY A 331 5.65 23.29 37.09
C GLY A 331 4.99 22.16 36.30
N LYS A 332 5.01 20.95 36.87
CA LYS A 332 3.90 19.99 36.78
C LYS A 332 4.05 18.92 37.88
N LYS A 333 3.54 19.27 39.07
CA LYS A 333 3.23 18.31 40.14
C LYS A 333 2.09 17.40 39.67
N ASN A 334 2.20 16.11 40.01
CA ASN A 334 1.14 15.11 40.13
C ASN A 334 0.25 14.82 38.90
N LYS A 335 0.75 13.98 37.98
CA LYS A 335 -0.11 13.01 37.27
C LYS A 335 0.52 11.62 37.39
N LYS A 336 -0.16 10.72 38.08
CA LYS A 336 0.17 9.28 38.16
C LYS A 336 0.30 8.75 36.73
N ARG A 337 1.53 8.58 36.26
CA ARG A 337 1.84 7.82 35.04
C ARG A 337 1.47 6.37 35.35
N ASN A 338 0.40 5.89 34.73
CA ASN A 338 0.20 4.46 34.53
C ASN A 338 1.45 3.95 33.80
N ARG A 339 2.36 3.31 34.55
CA ARG A 339 3.41 2.46 34.00
C ARG A 339 2.68 1.35 33.24
N ARG A 340 2.49 1.54 31.93
CA ARG A 340 2.27 0.41 31.02
C ARG A 340 3.42 -0.53 31.31
N LYS A 341 3.11 -1.69 31.91
CA LYS A 341 4.06 -2.80 32.02
C LYS A 341 4.59 -2.99 30.61
N ASN A 342 5.90 -2.76 30.41
CA ASN A 342 6.58 -3.28 29.24
C ASN A 342 6.25 -4.77 29.24
N LYS A 343 5.38 -5.22 28.32
CA LYS A 343 5.24 -6.63 28.00
C LYS A 343 6.67 -7.07 27.70
N GLY A 344 7.25 -7.86 28.60
CA GLY A 344 8.57 -8.43 28.39
C GLY A 344 8.55 -9.11 27.02
N ARG A 345 9.62 -8.92 26.24
CA ARG A 345 9.85 -9.72 25.04
C ARG A 345 9.61 -11.18 25.45
N ILE A 346 8.54 -11.78 24.95
CA ILE A 346 8.29 -13.21 25.11
C ILE A 346 9.55 -13.85 24.54
N LYS A 347 10.34 -14.51 25.40
CA LYS A 347 11.51 -15.23 24.95
C LYS A 347 10.97 -16.37 24.09
N ILE A 348 11.16 -16.25 22.78
CA ILE A 348 10.78 -17.30 21.83
C ILE A 348 11.57 -18.54 22.22
N VAL A 349 10.86 -19.64 22.47
CA VAL A 349 11.47 -20.92 22.83
C VAL A 349 12.09 -21.49 21.55
N PRO A 350 13.40 -21.83 21.56
CA PRO A 350 14.05 -22.45 20.41
C PRO A 350 13.31 -23.72 19.98
N GLY A 351 12.90 -23.81 18.71
CA GLY A 351 12.12 -24.95 18.21
C GLY A 351 10.60 -24.75 18.26
N SER A 352 10.10 -23.64 18.78
CA SER A 352 8.65 -23.35 18.84
C SER A 352 8.02 -23.14 17.45
N GLU A 353 6.71 -23.36 17.33
CA GLU A 353 5.97 -23.09 16.09
C GLU A 353 5.99 -21.61 15.73
N GLN A 354 6.00 -20.73 16.74
CA GLN A 354 6.16 -19.29 16.54
C GLN A 354 7.50 -18.94 15.91
N GLU A 355 8.61 -19.57 16.32
CA GLU A 355 9.92 -19.35 15.67
C GLU A 355 9.91 -19.79 14.21
N VAL A 356 9.27 -20.93 13.91
CA VAL A 356 9.13 -21.43 12.54
C VAL A 356 8.34 -20.43 11.69
N SER A 357 7.21 -19.92 12.20
CA SER A 357 6.39 -18.93 11.50
C SER A 357 7.17 -17.64 11.22
N ASP A 358 7.84 -17.09 12.23
CA ASP A 358 8.63 -15.86 12.11
C ASP A 358 9.78 -16.01 11.08
N LEU A 359 10.43 -17.18 11.04
CA LEU A 359 11.47 -17.49 10.06
C LEU A 359 10.91 -17.64 8.65
N VAL A 360 9.74 -18.25 8.48
CA VAL A 360 9.07 -18.36 7.18
C VAL A 360 8.69 -16.97 6.66
N GLU A 361 8.18 -16.08 7.52
CA GLU A 361 7.90 -14.70 7.15
C GLU A 361 9.17 -13.94 6.77
N THR A 362 10.26 -14.13 7.51
CA THR A 362 11.56 -13.52 7.21
C THR A 362 12.11 -14.00 5.86
N LEU A 363 12.03 -15.30 5.58
CA LEU A 363 12.43 -15.88 4.29
C LEU A 363 11.57 -15.36 3.15
N ARG A 364 10.25 -15.25 3.35
CA ARG A 364 9.34 -14.66 2.36
C ARG A 364 9.66 -13.18 2.09
N GLY A 365 9.92 -12.39 3.14
CA GLY A 365 10.25 -10.97 3.00
C GLY A 365 11.63 -10.71 2.38
N ALA A 366 12.58 -11.64 2.53
CA ALA A 366 13.89 -11.56 1.90
C ALA A 366 13.82 -11.78 0.38
N VAL A 367 12.88 -12.59 -0.10
CA VAL A 367 12.64 -12.75 -1.54
C VAL A 367 11.99 -11.48 -2.11
N PRO A 368 12.57 -10.84 -3.14
CA PRO A 368 11.96 -9.68 -3.76
C PRO A 368 10.64 -10.01 -4.46
N ASP A 369 9.74 -9.03 -4.48
CA ASP A 369 8.49 -9.10 -5.22
C ASP A 369 8.70 -8.79 -6.71
N GLU A 370 7.71 -9.17 -7.53
CA GLU A 370 7.75 -8.97 -8.98
C GLU A 370 7.87 -7.48 -9.35
N GLU A 371 7.25 -6.60 -8.57
CA GLU A 371 7.30 -5.15 -8.79
C GLU A 371 8.72 -4.60 -8.62
N PHE A 372 9.46 -5.03 -7.58
CA PHE A 372 10.85 -4.65 -7.38
C PHE A 372 11.76 -5.14 -8.50
N VAL A 373 11.60 -6.40 -8.94
CA VAL A 373 12.40 -6.97 -10.03
C VAL A 373 12.13 -6.23 -11.35
N ASN A 374 10.87 -5.93 -11.65
CA ASN A 374 10.49 -5.14 -12.82
C ASN A 374 11.09 -3.73 -12.76
N LEU A 375 11.01 -3.06 -11.61
CA LEU A 375 11.58 -1.73 -11.43
C LEU A 375 13.10 -1.71 -11.56
N ILE A 376 13.80 -2.73 -11.06
CA ILE A 376 15.24 -2.89 -11.30
C ILE A 376 15.51 -3.05 -12.80
N GLY A 377 14.72 -3.86 -13.51
CA GLY A 377 14.83 -4.03 -14.96
C GLY A 377 14.68 -2.70 -15.72
N GLU A 378 13.66 -1.92 -15.40
CA GLU A 378 13.45 -0.58 -15.95
C GLU A 378 14.62 0.36 -15.64
N THR A 379 15.15 0.31 -14.41
CA THR A 379 16.31 1.10 -13.98
C THR A 379 17.57 0.73 -14.76
N ILE A 380 17.84 -0.56 -14.96
CA ILE A 380 18.98 -1.04 -15.76
C ILE A 380 18.89 -0.51 -17.20
N ILE A 381 17.72 -0.61 -17.82
CA ILE A 381 17.49 -0.11 -19.19
C ILE A 381 17.77 1.40 -19.25
N PHE A 382 17.21 2.17 -18.32
CA PHE A 382 17.42 3.62 -18.25
C PHE A 382 18.90 3.99 -18.06
N LEU A 383 19.62 3.29 -17.17
CA LEU A 383 21.05 3.51 -16.95
C LEU A 383 21.87 3.19 -18.21
N CYS A 384 21.49 2.16 -18.98
CA CYS A 384 22.12 1.87 -20.26
C CYS A 384 21.90 3.01 -21.27
N HIS A 385 20.69 3.57 -21.37
CA HIS A 385 20.40 4.70 -22.24
C HIS A 385 21.24 5.95 -21.89
N GLU A 386 21.44 6.21 -20.59
CA GLU A 386 22.25 7.33 -20.08
C GLU A 386 23.76 7.01 -19.99
N ARG A 387 24.21 5.92 -20.62
CA ARG A 387 25.62 5.48 -20.69
C ARG A 387 26.28 5.13 -19.35
N GLN A 388 25.49 4.85 -18.31
CA GLN A 388 25.95 4.38 -17.01
C GLN A 388 26.15 2.86 -16.98
N MET A 389 26.91 2.33 -17.95
CA MET A 389 27.02 0.87 -18.21
C MET A 389 27.62 0.09 -17.04
N ARG A 390 28.60 0.67 -16.33
CA ARG A 390 29.25 0.01 -15.19
C ARG A 390 28.25 -0.27 -14.07
N LEU A 391 27.46 0.74 -13.70
CA LEU A 391 26.46 0.63 -12.65
C LEU A 391 25.29 -0.28 -13.06
N ALA A 392 24.84 -0.19 -14.31
CA ALA A 392 23.81 -1.07 -14.85
C ALA A 392 24.21 -2.55 -14.75
N ARG A 393 25.48 -2.86 -15.08
CA ARG A 393 26.04 -4.21 -14.92
C ARG A 393 26.15 -4.63 -13.46
N GLU A 394 26.63 -3.75 -12.58
CA GLU A 394 26.74 -4.08 -11.15
C GLU A 394 25.37 -4.38 -10.54
N LEU A 395 24.35 -3.57 -10.86
CA LEU A 395 22.98 -3.80 -10.43
C LEU A 395 22.42 -5.12 -10.94
N PHE A 396 22.64 -5.42 -12.23
CA PHE A 396 22.25 -6.71 -12.80
C PHE A 396 22.95 -7.89 -12.11
N THR A 397 24.27 -7.80 -11.93
CA THR A 397 25.06 -8.84 -11.26
C THR A 397 24.58 -9.07 -9.83
N ALA A 398 24.34 -8.01 -9.05
CA ALA A 398 23.83 -8.12 -7.69
C ALA A 398 22.45 -8.80 -7.64
N LEU A 399 21.56 -8.47 -8.59
CA LEU A 399 20.26 -9.13 -8.72
C LEU A 399 20.42 -10.63 -9.02
N MET A 400 21.24 -10.98 -10.01
CA MET A 400 21.48 -12.37 -10.41
C MET A 400 22.16 -13.19 -9.31
N GLU A 401 23.15 -12.62 -8.63
CA GLU A 401 23.80 -13.22 -7.46
C GLU A 401 22.78 -13.48 -6.34
N SER A 402 21.91 -12.52 -6.04
CA SER A 402 20.87 -12.70 -5.02
C SER A 402 19.89 -13.83 -5.38
N SER A 403 19.47 -13.90 -6.65
CA SER A 403 18.62 -14.98 -7.16
C SER A 403 19.32 -16.34 -7.08
N GLU A 404 20.59 -16.39 -7.42
CA GLU A 404 21.38 -17.63 -7.39
C GLU A 404 21.61 -18.12 -5.96
N VAL A 405 21.88 -17.23 -5.01
CA VAL A 405 22.02 -17.57 -3.58
C VAL A 405 20.73 -18.19 -3.04
N ILE A 406 19.58 -17.62 -3.38
CA ILE A 406 18.27 -18.17 -2.97
C ILE A 406 18.07 -19.57 -3.55
N ARG A 407 18.33 -19.73 -4.86
CA ARG A 407 18.22 -21.00 -5.57
C ARG A 407 19.14 -22.07 -4.98
N GLN A 408 20.40 -21.73 -4.71
CA GLN A 408 21.38 -22.63 -4.09
C GLN A 408 20.97 -23.03 -2.68
N CYS A 409 20.58 -22.08 -1.84
CA CYS A 409 20.12 -22.35 -0.48
C CYS A 409 18.92 -23.31 -0.46
N GLN A 410 17.99 -23.17 -1.40
CA GLN A 410 16.85 -24.08 -1.54
C GLN A 410 17.27 -25.46 -2.02
N ALA A 411 18.10 -25.55 -3.06
CA ALA A 411 18.60 -26.80 -3.59
C ALA A 411 19.38 -27.59 -2.53
N ASP A 412 20.28 -26.93 -1.81
CA ASP A 412 21.05 -27.49 -0.71
C ASP A 412 20.14 -28.04 0.40
N ARG A 413 19.11 -27.27 0.78
CA ARG A 413 18.16 -27.69 1.81
C ARG A 413 17.39 -28.94 1.36
N THR A 414 16.82 -28.93 0.15
CA THR A 414 16.07 -30.08 -0.39
C THR A 414 16.98 -31.31 -0.49
N GLN A 415 18.22 -31.16 -0.93
CA GLN A 415 19.17 -32.27 -1.01
C GLN A 415 19.50 -32.85 0.37
N ARG A 416 19.74 -31.99 1.38
CA ARG A 416 19.97 -32.42 2.77
C ARG A 416 18.74 -33.11 3.35
N GLU A 417 17.55 -32.61 3.06
CA GLU A 417 16.29 -33.20 3.51
C GLU A 417 16.07 -34.60 2.94
N VAL A 418 16.29 -34.78 1.64
CA VAL A 418 16.23 -36.11 0.98
C VAL A 418 17.26 -37.06 1.58
N ALA A 419 18.50 -36.60 1.81
CA ALA A 419 19.53 -37.42 2.45
C ALA A 419 19.15 -37.83 3.88
N ARG A 420 18.53 -36.93 4.64
CA ARG A 420 18.02 -37.20 6.00
C ARG A 420 16.86 -38.17 5.98
N GLY A 421 15.89 -38.01 5.07
CA GLY A 421 14.77 -38.93 4.92
C GLY A 421 15.24 -40.36 4.64
N LYS A 422 16.23 -40.51 3.72
CA LYS A 422 16.86 -41.81 3.45
C LYS A 422 17.54 -42.40 4.69
N LYS A 423 18.32 -41.59 5.43
CA LYS A 423 18.99 -42.04 6.66
C LYS A 423 17.99 -42.45 7.75
N PHE A 424 16.91 -41.68 7.94
CA PHE A 424 15.86 -41.98 8.90
C PHE A 424 15.17 -43.32 8.60
N LEU A 425 14.84 -43.57 7.33
CA LEU A 425 14.21 -44.83 6.89
C LEU A 425 15.15 -46.05 7.07
N LEU A 426 16.46 -45.85 6.91
CA LEU A 426 17.47 -46.88 7.20
C LEU A 426 17.54 -47.21 8.70
N GLU A 427 17.47 -46.19 9.57
CA GLU A 427 17.54 -46.36 11.03
C GLU A 427 16.21 -46.82 11.64
N ASN A 428 15.08 -46.54 10.98
CA ASN A 428 13.72 -46.83 11.46
C ASN A 428 12.89 -47.53 10.37
N PRO A 429 13.17 -48.80 10.04
CA PRO A 429 12.39 -49.52 9.04
C PRO A 429 10.92 -49.57 9.45
N GLY A 430 10.04 -49.13 8.54
CA GLY A 430 8.58 -49.13 8.73
C GLY A 430 7.98 -47.84 9.33
N LYS A 431 8.78 -46.82 9.65
CA LYS A 431 8.26 -45.49 10.05
C LYS A 431 8.29 -44.50 8.88
N GLU A 432 7.26 -43.66 8.76
CA GLU A 432 7.22 -42.60 7.76
C GLU A 432 8.02 -41.36 8.18
N PHE A 433 8.72 -40.74 7.22
CA PHE A 433 9.37 -39.45 7.42
C PHE A 433 8.36 -38.33 7.19
N ILE A 434 7.95 -37.65 8.27
CA ILE A 434 6.95 -36.58 8.21
C ILE A 434 7.65 -35.24 7.94
N ALA A 435 7.36 -34.66 6.77
CA ALA A 435 7.77 -33.30 6.40
C ALA A 435 6.94 -32.26 7.17
N HIS A 436 7.55 -31.14 7.54
CA HIS A 436 6.83 -30.06 8.22
C HIS A 436 5.98 -29.27 7.20
N PRO A 437 4.72 -28.89 7.49
CA PRO A 437 3.87 -28.20 6.51
C PRO A 437 4.46 -26.92 5.92
N SER A 438 5.28 -26.20 6.69
CA SER A 438 5.96 -24.99 6.22
C SER A 438 7.09 -25.25 5.22
N GLU A 439 7.63 -26.48 5.13
CA GLU A 439 8.71 -26.82 4.18
C GLU A 439 8.23 -26.62 2.73
N ASN A 440 6.98 -26.99 2.42
CA ASN A 440 6.37 -26.75 1.11
C ASN A 440 6.31 -25.25 0.78
N THR A 441 5.90 -24.42 1.74
CA THR A 441 5.83 -22.96 1.56
C THR A 441 7.22 -22.38 1.27
N VAL A 442 8.25 -22.78 2.03
CA VAL A 442 9.61 -22.25 1.85
C VAL A 442 10.28 -22.81 0.57
N ASN A 443 9.94 -24.03 0.17
CA ASN A 443 10.40 -24.63 -1.10
C ASN A 443 9.71 -23.99 -2.31
N SER A 444 8.50 -23.44 -2.15
CA SER A 444 7.77 -22.74 -3.23
C SER A 444 8.21 -21.29 -3.46
N LEU A 445 9.01 -20.72 -2.54
CA LEU A 445 9.58 -19.40 -2.72
C LEU A 445 10.46 -19.42 -3.99
N HIS A 446 10.30 -18.44 -4.86
CA HIS A 446 11.10 -18.34 -6.07
C HIS A 446 11.38 -16.88 -6.35
N TYR A 447 12.55 -16.63 -6.94
CA TYR A 447 12.90 -15.31 -7.41
C TYR A 447 12.10 -15.02 -8.69
N PRO A 448 11.39 -13.88 -8.80
CA PRO A 448 10.70 -13.52 -10.03
C PRO A 448 11.69 -13.41 -11.20
N ALA A 449 11.29 -13.87 -12.39
CA ALA A 449 12.15 -13.79 -13.56
C ALA A 449 12.28 -12.34 -14.02
N LEU A 450 13.52 -11.90 -14.28
CA LEU A 450 13.77 -10.60 -14.90
C LEU A 450 13.30 -10.62 -16.36
N HIS A 451 12.82 -9.46 -16.84
CA HIS A 451 12.37 -9.32 -18.22
C HIS A 451 13.47 -9.73 -19.23
N ALA A 452 13.11 -10.56 -20.21
CA ALA A 452 14.06 -11.14 -21.16
C ALA A 452 14.86 -10.09 -21.96
N GLU A 453 14.28 -8.91 -22.17
CA GLU A 453 14.94 -7.81 -22.87
C GLU A 453 16.14 -7.25 -22.11
N VAL A 454 16.12 -7.27 -20.77
CA VAL A 454 17.27 -6.79 -19.97
C VAL A 454 18.48 -7.71 -20.19
N HIS A 455 18.24 -9.04 -20.23
CA HIS A 455 19.29 -10.01 -20.53
C HIS A 455 19.86 -9.84 -21.93
N LYS A 456 19.01 -9.56 -22.94
CA LYS A 456 19.47 -9.31 -24.31
C LYS A 456 20.29 -8.03 -24.38
N LEU A 457 19.81 -6.94 -23.77
CA LEU A 457 20.47 -5.65 -23.75
C LEU A 457 21.89 -5.75 -23.17
N LEU A 458 22.04 -6.40 -22.02
CA LEU A 458 23.35 -6.54 -21.38
C LEU A 458 24.32 -7.44 -22.16
N LYS A 459 23.82 -8.43 -22.91
CA LYS A 459 24.65 -9.20 -23.85
C LYS A 459 25.23 -8.30 -24.94
N TYR A 460 24.44 -7.38 -25.50
CA TYR A 460 24.94 -6.44 -26.50
C TYR A 460 25.93 -5.45 -25.90
N VAL A 461 25.65 -4.93 -24.71
CA VAL A 461 26.58 -4.04 -23.98
C VAL A 461 27.91 -4.76 -23.68
N ALA A 462 27.87 -6.05 -23.32
CA ALA A 462 29.06 -6.87 -23.11
C ALA A 462 29.96 -6.95 -24.34
N ILE A 463 29.39 -7.07 -25.54
CA ILE A 463 30.11 -7.11 -26.80
C ILE A 463 30.78 -5.75 -27.07
N LEU A 464 30.05 -4.65 -26.87
CA LEU A 464 30.56 -3.29 -27.15
C LEU A 464 31.73 -2.87 -26.25
N ASP A 465 31.82 -3.36 -25.01
CA ASP A 465 32.97 -3.06 -24.13
C ASP A 465 34.19 -3.95 -24.42
N SER A 466 34.04 -5.01 -25.22
CA SER A 466 35.14 -5.91 -25.61
C SER A 466 35.87 -5.49 -26.89
N THR A 467 35.30 -4.52 -27.61
CA THR A 467 35.85 -3.87 -28.81
C THR A 467 36.40 -2.50 -28.45
#